data_AF-A0A934E7V1-F1
#
_entry.id   AF-A0A934E7V1-F1
#
_cell.length_a   1.000
_cell.length_b   1.000
_cell.length_c   1.000
_cell.angle_alpha   90.00
_cell.angle_beta   90.00
_cell.angle_gamma   90.00
#
_symmetry.space_group_name_H-M   'P 1'
#
loop_
_entity.id
_entity.type
_entity.pdbx_description
1 polymer ?
#
loop_
_entity_poly.entity_id
_entity_poly.type
_entity_poly.pdbx_seq_one_letter_code
_entity_poly.pdbx_strand_id
1 'polypeptide(L)'
;MNKKMMIIVGAALALVIFVVILVVNIAKSMSVKPSKQAASQDEIDLTLPTADSSILVNATSSKTKDNTVVLTASGLAGKVSLVAYEMTYESGGLVKGVNSGSKPIETMGKDSFEREVYLGTCSKNVCKPDGGVNKISVVMEFTDGNGKKSQFSKDFPL
;
A
#
# COMPACT_ATOMS: atom_id res chain seq x y z
N MET A 1 78.10 21.51 -11.92
CA MET A 1 76.67 21.40 -12.30
C MET A 1 76.20 22.71 -12.88
N ASN A 2 75.66 22.69 -14.10
CA ASN A 2 75.23 23.91 -14.79
C ASN A 2 74.05 24.54 -14.06
N LYS A 3 74.11 25.85 -13.74
CA LYS A 3 73.04 26.57 -13.01
C LYS A 3 71.63 26.33 -13.60
N LYS A 4 71.53 26.17 -14.92
CA LYS A 4 70.28 25.84 -15.62
C LYS A 4 69.72 24.47 -15.24
N MET A 5 70.58 23.48 -15.00
CA MET A 5 70.19 22.13 -14.60
C MET A 5 69.73 22.07 -13.13
N MET A 6 70.32 22.88 -12.25
CA MET A 6 69.83 23.01 -10.85
C MET A 6 68.45 23.68 -10.78
N ILE A 7 68.17 24.67 -11.63
CA ILE A 7 66.87 25.36 -11.68
C ILE A 7 65.76 24.40 -12.16
N ILE A 8 66.05 23.56 -13.17
CA ILE A 8 65.07 22.59 -13.69
C ILE A 8 64.76 21.50 -12.66
N VAL A 9 65.78 20.97 -11.97
CA VAL A 9 65.57 19.98 -10.91
C VAL A 9 64.82 20.59 -9.71
N GLY A 10 65.13 21.83 -9.34
CA GLY A 10 64.40 22.54 -8.29
C GLY A 10 62.93 22.81 -8.64
N ALA A 11 62.65 23.22 -9.88
CA ALA A 11 61.29 23.46 -10.35
C ALA A 11 60.48 22.15 -10.44
N ALA A 12 61.09 21.06 -10.90
CA ALA A 12 60.45 19.74 -10.94
C ALA A 12 60.12 19.24 -9.52
N LEU A 13 61.05 19.41 -8.57
CA LEU A 13 60.83 19.00 -7.18
C LEU A 13 59.73 19.83 -6.51
N ALA A 14 59.71 21.15 -6.75
CA ALA A 14 58.66 22.04 -6.26
C ALA A 14 57.28 21.69 -6.83
N LEU A 15 57.19 21.30 -8.10
CA LEU A 15 55.94 20.91 -8.75
C LEU A 15 55.40 19.59 -8.19
N VAL A 16 56.28 18.61 -7.91
CA VAL A 16 55.87 17.36 -7.24
C VAL A 16 55.34 17.64 -5.84
N ILE A 17 56.03 18.48 -5.05
CA ILE A 17 55.58 18.86 -3.71
C ILE A 17 54.22 19.58 -3.76
N PHE A 18 54.02 20.47 -4.73
CA PHE A 18 52.76 21.19 -4.90
C PHE A 18 51.60 20.25 -5.22
N VAL A 19 51.80 19.28 -6.11
CA VAL A 19 50.79 18.26 -6.45
C VAL A 19 50.43 17.41 -5.23
N VAL A 20 51.42 16.99 -4.44
CA VAL A 20 51.18 16.21 -3.20
C VAL A 20 50.36 17.00 -2.19
N ILE A 21 50.65 18.29 -1.99
CA ILE A 21 49.88 19.16 -1.07
C ILE A 21 48.43 19.32 -1.56
N LEU A 22 48.22 19.47 -2.87
CA LEU A 22 46.90 19.58 -3.48
C LEU A 22 46.06 18.31 -3.25
N VAL A 23 46.65 17.13 -3.49
CA VAL A 23 45.96 15.84 -3.31
C VAL A 23 45.61 15.60 -1.83
N VAL A 24 46.50 15.93 -0.89
CA VAL A 24 46.25 15.77 0.55
C VAL A 24 45.12 16.71 1.03
N ASN A 25 45.05 17.93 0.52
CA ASN A 25 43.97 18.87 0.88
C ASN A 25 42.61 18.43 0.33
N ILE A 26 42.56 17.86 -0.88
CA ILE A 26 41.31 17.32 -1.46
C ILE A 26 40.85 16.08 -0.68
N ALA A 27 41.77 15.18 -0.33
CA ALA A 27 41.43 13.98 0.45
C ALA A 27 40.87 14.32 1.85
N LYS A 28 41.35 15.39 2.49
CA LYS A 28 40.79 15.87 3.77
C LYS A 28 39.39 16.47 3.66
N SER A 29 39.01 16.99 2.49
CA SER A 29 37.66 17.52 2.21
C SER A 29 36.62 16.42 1.91
N MET A 30 37.05 15.17 1.74
CA MET A 30 36.20 14.00 1.50
C MET A 30 36.06 13.13 2.75
N SER A 31 36.01 13.75 3.93
CA SER A 31 35.37 13.10 5.08
C SER A 31 33.87 13.27 4.94
N VAL A 32 33.23 12.35 4.21
CA VAL A 32 31.79 12.10 4.31
C VAL A 32 31.52 11.84 5.79
N LYS A 33 31.07 12.87 6.51
CA LYS A 33 30.41 12.66 7.80
C LYS A 33 29.33 11.63 7.52
N PRO A 34 29.29 10.49 8.24
CA PRO A 34 28.08 9.68 8.24
C PRO A 34 26.99 10.64 8.70
N SER A 35 26.10 10.99 7.77
CA SER A 35 24.88 11.70 8.12
C SER A 35 24.23 10.85 9.19
N LYS A 36 24.20 11.36 10.43
CA LYS A 36 23.30 10.84 11.45
C LYS A 36 21.88 11.15 10.96
N GLN A 37 21.43 10.34 10.01
CA GLN A 37 20.03 10.16 9.72
C GLN A 37 19.54 9.16 10.77
N ALA A 38 19.18 9.70 11.92
CA ALA A 38 18.33 9.05 12.90
C ALA A 38 17.58 10.17 13.63
N ALA A 39 16.91 11.03 12.86
CA ALA A 39 15.58 11.41 13.29
C ALA A 39 14.80 10.10 13.21
N SER A 40 14.37 9.59 14.37
CA SER A 40 13.34 8.58 14.44
C SER A 40 12.20 9.09 13.56
N GLN A 41 12.05 8.53 12.36
CA GLN A 41 10.76 8.53 11.73
C GLN A 41 9.96 7.65 12.68
N ASP A 42 9.06 8.28 13.44
CA ASP A 42 7.87 7.56 13.86
C ASP A 42 7.32 6.96 12.56
N GLU A 43 7.51 5.65 12.38
CA GLU A 43 6.78 4.90 11.39
C GLU A 43 5.32 5.17 11.71
N ILE A 44 4.68 6.05 10.94
CA ILE A 44 3.25 6.26 11.03
C ILE A 44 2.67 4.91 10.60
N ASP A 45 2.29 4.11 11.59
CA ASP A 45 1.52 2.89 11.40
C ASP A 45 0.19 3.30 10.77
N LEU A 46 0.17 3.30 9.43
CA LEU A 46 -0.97 3.66 8.58
C LEU A 46 -2.04 2.55 8.59
N THR A 47 -1.94 1.57 9.50
CA THR A 47 -2.94 0.53 9.64
C THR A 47 -4.13 1.05 10.44
N LEU A 48 -5.32 0.93 9.85
CA LEU A 48 -6.55 1.20 10.57
C LEU A 48 -6.70 0.21 11.73
N PRO A 49 -7.28 0.63 12.87
CA PRO A 49 -7.54 -0.31 13.95
C PRO A 49 -8.45 -1.43 13.46
N THR A 50 -8.25 -2.64 13.99
CA THR A 50 -9.10 -3.79 13.66
C THR A 50 -10.56 -3.51 14.02
N ALA A 51 -11.48 -3.96 13.18
CA ALA A 51 -12.92 -3.87 13.41
C ALA A 51 -13.33 -4.55 14.73
N ASP A 52 -14.42 -4.08 15.31
CA ASP A 52 -15.02 -4.66 16.51
C ASP A 52 -15.34 -6.15 16.27
N SER A 53 -14.91 -7.02 17.18
CA SER A 53 -15.12 -8.48 17.09
C SER A 53 -16.60 -8.91 17.06
N SER A 54 -17.51 -8.03 17.48
CA SER A 54 -18.95 -8.26 17.36
C SER A 54 -19.47 -8.15 15.92
N ILE A 55 -18.72 -7.51 15.02
CA ILE A 55 -19.06 -7.41 13.61
C ILE A 55 -18.65 -8.71 12.91
N LEU A 56 -19.64 -9.45 12.44
CA LEU A 56 -19.43 -10.71 11.72
C LEU A 56 -19.54 -10.47 10.22
N VAL A 57 -18.40 -10.56 9.53
CA VAL A 57 -18.33 -10.43 8.07
C VAL A 57 -18.31 -11.82 7.43
N ASN A 58 -19.13 -12.00 6.39
CA ASN A 58 -19.14 -13.20 5.58
C ASN A 58 -19.20 -12.89 4.09
N ALA A 59 -18.70 -13.82 3.28
CA ALA A 59 -18.76 -13.76 1.84
C ALA A 59 -18.97 -15.17 1.28
N THR A 60 -20.01 -15.34 0.45
CA THR A 60 -20.35 -16.65 -0.13
C THR A 60 -20.86 -16.51 -1.55
N SER A 61 -20.65 -17.53 -2.38
CA SER A 61 -21.30 -17.65 -3.69
C SER A 61 -22.83 -17.55 -3.57
N SER A 62 -23.46 -16.77 -4.45
CA SER A 62 -24.91 -16.64 -4.52
C SER A 62 -25.55 -17.96 -4.95
N LYS A 63 -26.67 -18.30 -4.32
CA LYS A 63 -27.45 -19.51 -4.65
C LYS A 63 -28.42 -19.31 -5.80
N THR A 64 -28.65 -18.06 -6.21
CA THR A 64 -29.71 -17.69 -7.17
C THR A 64 -29.19 -16.91 -8.37
N LYS A 65 -27.97 -16.37 -8.30
CA LYS A 65 -27.34 -15.59 -9.37
C LYS A 65 -25.97 -16.15 -9.69
N ASP A 66 -25.77 -16.49 -10.95
CA ASP A 66 -24.48 -16.98 -11.41
C ASP A 66 -23.39 -15.92 -11.24
N ASN A 67 -22.19 -16.39 -10.93
CA ASN A 67 -20.99 -15.57 -10.83
C ASN A 67 -21.10 -14.35 -9.91
N THR A 68 -21.89 -14.48 -8.84
CA THR A 68 -22.19 -13.40 -7.91
C THR A 68 -21.79 -13.84 -6.51
N VAL A 69 -21.06 -13.00 -5.80
CA VAL A 69 -20.75 -13.16 -4.37
C VAL A 69 -21.73 -12.32 -3.56
N VAL A 70 -22.24 -12.89 -2.47
CA VAL A 70 -23.03 -12.19 -1.47
C VAL A 70 -22.11 -11.83 -0.30
N LEU A 71 -21.82 -10.55 -0.15
CA LEU A 71 -21.11 -9.98 0.99
C LEU A 71 -22.12 -9.57 2.07
N THR A 72 -21.88 -9.99 3.31
CA THR A 72 -22.70 -9.60 4.45
C THR A 72 -21.84 -9.13 5.61
N ALA A 73 -22.39 -8.19 6.38
CA ALA A 73 -21.92 -7.91 7.72
C ALA A 73 -23.12 -7.80 8.66
N SER A 74 -23.01 -8.38 9.85
CA SER A 74 -24.00 -8.29 10.93
C SER A 74 -23.35 -7.91 12.25
N GLY A 75 -24.15 -7.57 13.27
CA GLY A 75 -23.64 -7.10 14.56
C GLY A 75 -23.16 -5.65 14.52
N LEU A 76 -23.63 -4.85 13.57
CA LEU A 76 -23.29 -3.43 13.47
C LEU A 76 -23.90 -2.62 14.63
N ALA A 77 -25.01 -3.09 15.21
CA ALA A 77 -25.70 -2.48 16.35
C ALA A 77 -25.97 -0.97 16.18
N GLY A 78 -26.15 -0.49 14.94
CA GLY A 78 -26.32 0.93 14.63
C GLY A 78 -25.08 1.81 14.88
N LYS A 79 -23.93 1.24 15.25
CA LYS A 79 -22.69 1.96 15.56
C LYS A 79 -21.93 2.40 14.30
N VAL A 80 -22.14 1.68 13.20
CA VAL A 80 -21.47 1.92 11.91
C VAL A 80 -22.37 2.75 11.00
N SER A 81 -21.84 3.90 10.56
CA SER A 81 -22.52 4.82 9.65
C SER A 81 -22.30 4.45 8.19
N LEU A 82 -21.05 4.12 7.82
CA LEU A 82 -20.64 3.82 6.45
C LEU A 82 -19.77 2.56 6.40
N VAL A 83 -19.95 1.77 5.34
CA VAL A 83 -19.08 0.63 5.01
C VAL A 83 -18.54 0.78 3.60
N ALA A 84 -17.21 0.87 3.48
CA ALA A 84 -16.52 0.71 2.21
C ALA A 84 -15.95 -0.71 2.13
N TYR A 85 -15.91 -1.29 0.94
CA TYR A 85 -15.32 -2.61 0.75
C TYR A 85 -14.43 -2.63 -0.49
N GLU A 86 -13.45 -3.51 -0.45
CA GLU A 86 -12.67 -3.98 -1.57
C GLU A 86 -12.68 -5.51 -1.55
N MET A 87 -12.93 -6.11 -2.71
CA MET A 87 -12.87 -7.53 -2.91
C MET A 87 -11.94 -7.81 -4.08
N THR A 88 -10.93 -8.64 -3.88
CA THR A 88 -9.99 -9.06 -4.91
C THR A 88 -10.07 -10.57 -5.14
N TYR A 89 -9.78 -10.99 -6.37
CA TYR A 89 -9.82 -12.40 -6.77
C TYR A 89 -8.95 -12.66 -7.99
N GLU A 90 -8.59 -13.92 -8.19
CA GLU A 90 -7.88 -14.36 -9.39
C GLU A 90 -8.86 -14.98 -10.39
N SER A 91 -8.74 -14.61 -11.66
CA SER A 91 -9.43 -15.27 -12.76
C SER A 91 -8.56 -15.24 -14.02
N GLY A 92 -8.33 -16.43 -14.61
CA GLY A 92 -7.54 -16.57 -15.83
C GLY A 92 -6.08 -16.10 -15.69
N GLY A 93 -5.48 -16.27 -14.51
CA GLY A 93 -4.11 -15.84 -14.22
C GLY A 93 -3.93 -14.33 -13.99
N LEU A 94 -5.03 -13.58 -13.86
CA LEU A 94 -5.02 -12.16 -13.55
C LEU A 94 -5.73 -11.88 -12.22
N VAL A 95 -5.11 -11.06 -11.38
CA VAL A 95 -5.77 -10.51 -10.19
C VAL A 95 -6.69 -9.37 -10.62
N LYS A 96 -7.94 -9.45 -10.18
CA LYS A 96 -9.00 -8.48 -10.42
C LYS A 96 -9.60 -8.02 -9.10
N GLY A 97 -10.34 -6.92 -9.12
CA GLY A 97 -10.99 -6.41 -7.92
C GLY A 97 -12.23 -5.59 -8.20
N VAL A 98 -13.09 -5.53 -7.19
CA VAL A 98 -14.29 -4.70 -7.13
C VAL A 98 -14.29 -3.96 -5.81
N ASN A 99 -14.63 -2.67 -5.81
CA ASN A 99 -14.78 -1.88 -4.60
C ASN A 99 -16.14 -1.17 -4.58
N SER A 100 -16.51 -0.64 -3.41
CA SER A 100 -17.72 0.19 -3.26
C SER A 100 -17.69 1.51 -4.06
N GLY A 101 -16.56 1.85 -4.69
CA GLY A 101 -16.38 3.09 -5.42
C GLY A 101 -16.50 4.31 -4.52
N SER A 102 -16.97 5.42 -5.09
CA SER A 102 -17.21 6.67 -4.37
C SER A 102 -18.46 6.67 -3.50
N LYS A 103 -19.21 5.56 -3.46
CA LYS A 103 -20.47 5.43 -2.73
C LYS A 103 -20.40 4.27 -1.74
N PRO A 104 -19.89 4.51 -0.51
CA PRO A 104 -19.94 3.52 0.56
C PRO A 104 -21.39 3.17 0.91
N ILE A 105 -21.58 2.02 1.57
CA ILE A 105 -22.87 1.51 1.99
C ILE A 105 -23.29 2.24 3.27
N GLU A 106 -24.46 2.89 3.24
CA GLU A 106 -25.03 3.56 4.41
C GLU A 106 -25.75 2.57 5.34
N THR A 107 -25.24 2.46 6.57
CA THR A 107 -25.70 1.49 7.57
C THR A 107 -26.17 2.14 8.87
N MET A 108 -26.25 3.47 8.93
CA MET A 108 -26.69 4.18 10.14
C MET A 108 -28.02 3.62 10.67
N GLY A 109 -28.04 3.23 11.95
CA GLY A 109 -29.21 2.65 12.61
C GLY A 109 -29.58 1.21 12.18
N LYS A 110 -28.79 0.56 11.32
CA LYS A 110 -28.99 -0.84 10.91
C LYS A 110 -28.08 -1.76 11.70
N ASP A 111 -28.51 -3.01 11.89
CA ASP A 111 -27.67 -4.05 12.49
C ASP A 111 -26.88 -4.87 11.46
N SER A 112 -27.32 -4.88 10.20
CA SER A 112 -26.67 -5.64 9.14
C SER A 112 -26.84 -5.00 7.77
N PHE A 113 -26.02 -5.44 6.81
CA PHE A 113 -26.22 -5.19 5.40
C PHE A 113 -25.89 -6.43 4.57
N GLU A 114 -26.44 -6.46 3.36
CA GLU A 114 -26.11 -7.43 2.32
C GLU A 114 -25.78 -6.68 1.03
N ARG A 115 -24.73 -7.14 0.33
CA ARG A 115 -24.34 -6.62 -0.98
C ARG A 115 -23.97 -7.76 -1.92
N GLU A 116 -24.66 -7.82 -3.04
CA GLU A 116 -24.26 -8.67 -4.14
C GLU A 116 -23.16 -7.99 -4.99
N VAL A 117 -22.15 -8.78 -5.34
CA VAL A 117 -21.05 -8.36 -6.19
C VAL A 117 -20.89 -9.36 -7.32
N TYR A 118 -21.12 -8.89 -8.56
CA TYR A 118 -20.91 -9.69 -9.75
C TYR A 118 -19.42 -9.79 -10.08
N LEU A 119 -18.92 -11.01 -10.25
CA LEU A 119 -17.55 -11.29 -10.68
C LEU A 119 -17.50 -11.21 -12.21
N GLY A 120 -16.87 -10.19 -12.76
CA GLY A 120 -16.77 -10.06 -14.20
C GLY A 120 -16.52 -8.64 -14.65
N THR A 121 -16.51 -8.47 -15.96
CA THR A 121 -16.29 -7.17 -16.60
C THR A 121 -17.52 -6.74 -17.38
N CYS A 122 -17.99 -5.53 -17.11
CA CYS A 122 -19.14 -4.95 -17.81
C CYS A 122 -18.68 -3.83 -18.76
N SER A 123 -19.15 -3.87 -20.01
CA SER A 123 -18.93 -2.83 -21.01
C SER A 123 -20.24 -2.52 -21.72
N LYS A 124 -20.66 -1.24 -21.70
CA LYS A 124 -21.82 -0.73 -22.44
C LYS A 124 -23.05 -1.66 -22.35
N ASN A 125 -23.39 -2.09 -21.13
CA ASN A 125 -24.54 -2.94 -20.77
C ASN A 125 -24.39 -4.46 -20.98
N VAL A 126 -23.22 -4.95 -21.42
CA VAL A 126 -22.93 -6.38 -21.48
C VAL A 126 -21.90 -6.73 -20.42
N CYS A 127 -22.26 -7.64 -19.52
CA CYS A 127 -21.35 -8.18 -18.52
C CYS A 127 -20.87 -9.57 -18.95
N LYS A 128 -19.55 -9.75 -18.97
CA LYS A 128 -18.91 -11.04 -19.19
C LYS A 128 -18.49 -11.63 -17.85
N PRO A 129 -18.93 -12.86 -17.51
CA PRO A 129 -18.54 -13.50 -16.27
C PRO A 129 -17.07 -13.92 -16.32
N ASP A 130 -16.40 -13.76 -15.18
CA ASP A 130 -15.07 -14.31 -14.92
C ASP A 130 -15.17 -15.72 -14.35
N GLY A 131 -14.56 -16.70 -15.03
CA GLY A 131 -14.59 -18.10 -14.60
C GLY A 131 -13.42 -18.49 -13.69
N GLY A 132 -13.57 -19.63 -13.00
CA GLY A 132 -12.48 -20.27 -12.24
C GLY A 132 -12.14 -19.59 -10.91
N VAL A 133 -13.05 -18.77 -10.36
CA VAL A 133 -12.83 -18.07 -9.11
C VAL A 133 -13.20 -18.98 -7.94
N ASN A 134 -12.20 -19.42 -7.17
CA ASN A 134 -12.39 -20.33 -6.02
C ASN A 134 -12.12 -19.65 -4.66
N LYS A 135 -11.52 -18.46 -4.68
CA LYS A 135 -11.14 -17.70 -3.49
C LYS A 135 -11.25 -16.21 -3.77
N ILE A 136 -11.75 -15.47 -2.78
CA ILE A 136 -11.74 -14.01 -2.73
C ILE A 136 -11.02 -13.52 -1.48
N SER A 137 -10.40 -12.36 -1.57
CA SER A 137 -9.89 -11.60 -0.43
C SER A 137 -10.76 -10.37 -0.24
N VAL A 138 -11.32 -10.21 0.94
CA VAL A 138 -12.24 -9.10 1.27
C VAL A 138 -11.57 -8.21 2.30
N VAL A 139 -11.60 -6.90 2.04
CA VAL A 139 -11.27 -5.84 2.98
C VAL A 139 -12.49 -4.97 3.16
N MET A 140 -12.94 -4.76 4.40
CA MET A 140 -14.01 -3.82 4.73
C MET A 140 -13.49 -2.74 5.66
N GLU A 141 -13.78 -1.49 5.33
CA GLU A 141 -13.57 -0.33 6.19
C GLU A 141 -14.92 0.11 6.76
N PHE A 142 -15.02 0.14 8.08
CA PHE A 142 -16.19 0.61 8.82
C PHE A 142 -15.91 2.00 9.37
N THR A 143 -16.81 2.94 9.09
CA THR A 143 -16.79 4.28 9.69
C THR A 143 -17.92 4.38 10.71
N ASP A 144 -17.62 4.81 11.94
CA ASP A 144 -18.63 5.01 12.98
C ASP A 144 -19.38 6.35 12.82
N GLY A 145 -20.34 6.63 13.71
CA GLY A 145 -21.07 7.91 13.72
C GLY A 145 -20.21 9.15 14.03
N ASN A 146 -18.99 8.96 14.53
CA ASN A 146 -18.03 10.03 14.84
C ASN A 146 -16.95 10.19 13.75
N GLY A 147 -17.02 9.41 12.67
CA GLY A 147 -16.03 9.40 11.59
C GLY A 147 -14.78 8.56 11.89
N LYS A 148 -14.73 7.80 13.00
CA LYS A 148 -13.61 6.89 13.29
C LYS A 148 -13.70 5.68 12.37
N LYS A 149 -12.55 5.29 11.82
CA LYS A 149 -12.41 4.18 10.88
C LYS A 149 -11.81 2.97 11.55
N SER A 150 -12.29 1.79 11.18
CA SER A 150 -11.70 0.49 11.51
C SER A 150 -11.77 -0.45 10.32
N GLN A 151 -10.98 -1.52 10.33
CA GLN A 151 -10.84 -2.42 9.18
C GLN A 151 -10.97 -3.89 9.55
N PHE A 152 -11.61 -4.65 8.66
CA PHE A 152 -11.62 -6.10 8.63
C PHE A 152 -10.95 -6.58 7.34
N SER A 153 -10.15 -7.64 7.40
CA SER A 153 -9.60 -8.31 6.22
C SER A 153 -9.63 -9.82 6.41
N LYS A 154 -10.12 -10.56 5.40
CA LYS A 154 -10.15 -12.01 5.42
C LYS A 154 -10.30 -12.61 4.01
N ASP A 155 -9.68 -13.76 3.80
CA ASP A 155 -9.89 -14.62 2.64
C ASP A 155 -11.11 -15.54 2.84
N PHE A 156 -11.93 -15.68 1.81
CA PHE A 156 -13.07 -16.59 1.79
C PHE A 156 -12.95 -17.56 0.60
N PRO A 157 -13.15 -18.87 0.84
CA PRO A 157 -13.41 -19.81 -0.24
C PRO A 157 -14.80 -19.55 -0.84
N LEU A 158 -14.95 -19.73 -2.16
CA LEU A 158 -16.21 -19.57 -2.88
C LEU A 158 -16.85 -20.88 -3.31
#